data_AF-A0A371QPZ6-F1
#
_entry.id   AF-A0A371QPZ6-F1
#
_cell.length_a   1.000
_cell.length_b   1.000
_cell.length_c   1.000
_cell.angle_alpha   90.00
_cell.angle_beta   90.00
_cell.angle_gamma   90.00
#
_symmetry.space_group_name_H-M   'P 1'
#
loop_
_entity.id
_entity.type
_entity.pdbx_description
1 polymer ?
#
loop_
_entity_poly.entity_id
_entity_poly.type
_entity_poly.pdbx_seq_one_letter_code
_entity_poly.pdbx_strand_id
1 'polypeptide(L)'
;MQSLSFQDYRNLTTQNGNPSKLFRFDNYIGNLLIPFPQIYHLAYFATHKDDSDCINIKIYEPSIIEMNTNIHHWIKSPHWILNIDIDYFFTEDSNGNIYQFVSDAYIQEFLKNIDSCLDHIDVVTIAMSPNFCGGWENSYRILKLITKYFNLDFRLKSLE
;
A
#
# COMPACT_ATOMS: atom_id res chain seq x y z
N MET A 1 29.59 12.90 10.25
CA MET A 1 28.26 12.26 10.15
C MET A 1 28.31 11.03 11.05
N GLN A 2 27.47 10.96 12.09
CA GLN A 2 27.48 9.83 13.02
C GLN A 2 26.65 8.71 12.39
N SER A 3 27.24 7.52 12.21
CA SER A 3 26.52 6.36 11.67
C SER A 3 25.67 5.73 12.76
N LEU A 4 24.39 5.50 12.49
CA LEU A 4 23.49 4.73 13.36
C LEU A 4 23.47 3.27 12.92
N SER A 5 23.30 2.35 13.89
CA SER A 5 22.93 0.97 13.53
C SER A 5 21.48 0.94 13.04
N PHE A 6 21.11 -0.12 12.31
CA PHE A 6 19.72 -0.30 11.84
C PHE A 6 18.73 -0.33 13.01
N GLN A 7 19.10 -0.94 14.14
CA GLN A 7 18.24 -0.99 15.32
C GLN A 7 18.10 0.38 15.98
N ASP A 8 19.18 1.15 16.06
CA ASP A 8 19.13 2.50 16.61
C ASP A 8 18.26 3.41 15.73
N TYR A 9 18.40 3.29 14.41
CA TYR A 9 17.57 4.01 13.43
C TYR A 9 16.08 3.69 13.60
N ARG A 10 15.71 2.40 13.71
CA ARG A 10 14.33 1.97 13.97
C ARG A 10 13.75 2.47 15.30
N ASN A 11 14.62 2.85 16.24
CA ASN A 11 14.21 3.30 17.56
C ASN A 11 14.17 4.81 17.73
N LEU A 12 14.55 5.57 16.70
CA LEU A 12 14.39 7.01 16.69
C LEU A 12 12.93 7.42 16.86
N THR A 13 12.71 8.48 17.64
CA THR A 13 11.40 9.11 17.85
C THR A 13 11.46 10.60 17.57
N THR A 14 10.31 11.19 17.24
CA THR A 14 10.17 12.64 17.16
C THR A 14 10.43 13.27 18.53
N GLN A 15 11.14 14.41 18.57
CA GLN A 15 11.51 15.08 19.82
C GLN A 15 10.49 16.12 20.29
N ASN A 16 9.57 16.56 19.41
CA ASN A 16 8.60 17.61 19.69
C ASN A 16 7.17 17.06 19.59
N GLY A 17 6.42 17.07 20.70
CA GLY A 17 5.05 16.57 20.80
C GLY A 17 4.95 15.20 21.47
N ASN A 18 3.89 14.44 21.15
CA ASN A 18 3.78 13.04 21.57
C ASN A 18 4.84 12.21 20.83
N PRO A 19 5.67 11.42 21.54
CA PRO A 19 6.75 10.67 20.92
C PRO A 19 6.19 9.61 19.97
N SER A 20 6.38 9.83 18.67
CA SER A 20 6.05 8.88 17.60
C SER A 20 7.33 8.33 16.99
N LYS A 21 7.30 7.08 16.50
CA LYS A 21 8.44 6.47 15.81
C LYS A 21 8.78 7.30 14.56
N LEU A 22 10.05 7.67 14.42
CA LEU A 22 10.54 8.39 13.25
C LEU A 22 10.51 7.49 12.00
N PHE A 23 10.73 6.19 12.18
CA PHE A 23 10.61 5.19 11.13
C PHE A 23 9.28 4.43 11.29
N ARG A 24 8.37 4.64 10.33
CA ARG A 24 7.10 3.93 10.19
C ARG A 24 7.21 2.87 9.09
N PHE A 25 7.28 1.60 9.47
CA PHE A 25 7.38 0.50 8.49
C PHE A 25 6.05 0.24 7.78
N ASP A 26 4.96 0.59 8.44
CA ASP A 26 3.56 0.53 8.03
C ASP A 26 3.22 1.55 6.94
N ASN A 27 3.97 2.66 6.84
CA ASN A 27 3.80 3.62 5.75
C ASN A 27 5.11 4.33 5.39
N TYR A 28 5.79 3.84 4.35
CA TYR A 28 7.04 4.45 3.86
C TYR A 28 6.83 5.81 3.17
N ILE A 29 5.62 6.10 2.66
CA ILE A 29 5.30 7.37 2.01
C ILE A 29 5.40 8.52 3.03
N GLY A 30 4.91 8.29 4.25
CA GLY A 30 5.07 9.23 5.36
C GLY A 30 6.54 9.50 5.71
N ASN A 31 7.38 8.46 5.74
CA ASN A 31 8.81 8.61 6.03
C ASN A 31 9.55 9.50 5.00
N LEU A 32 9.13 9.47 3.73
CA LEU A 32 9.73 10.30 2.68
C LEU A 32 9.26 11.76 2.74
N LEU A 33 8.06 12.00 3.24
CA LEU A 33 7.49 13.34 3.32
C LEU A 33 8.09 14.21 4.41
N ILE A 34 8.63 13.61 5.47
CA ILE A 34 9.33 14.35 6.52
C ILE A 34 10.57 15.08 5.98
N PRO A 35 11.55 14.40 5.34
CA PRO A 35 12.73 15.05 4.77
C PRO A 35 12.45 15.76 3.45
N PHE A 36 11.42 15.34 2.70
CA PHE A 36 11.08 15.92 1.39
C PHE A 36 9.58 16.27 1.29
N PRO A 37 9.12 17.34 1.96
CA PRO A 37 7.69 17.67 2.03
C PRO A 37 7.00 17.95 0.69
N GLN A 38 7.77 18.24 -0.36
CA GLN A 38 7.28 18.54 -1.70
C GLN A 38 7.56 17.41 -2.71
N ILE A 39 7.98 16.23 -2.25
CA ILE A 39 8.29 15.09 -3.15
C ILE A 39 7.05 14.60 -3.91
N TYR A 40 5.86 14.76 -3.31
CA TYR A 40 4.58 14.44 -3.94
C TYR A 40 3.76 15.70 -4.12
N HIS A 41 3.28 15.93 -5.35
CA HIS A 41 2.33 17.01 -5.63
C HIS A 41 0.90 16.66 -5.21
N LEU A 42 0.54 15.38 -5.34
CA LEU A 42 -0.78 14.83 -5.05
C LEU A 42 -0.62 13.37 -4.58
N ALA A 43 -1.45 12.94 -3.62
CA ALA A 43 -1.50 11.55 -3.18
C ALA A 43 -2.93 11.14 -2.86
N TYR A 44 -3.28 9.92 -3.27
CA TYR A 44 -4.54 9.26 -2.96
C TYR A 44 -4.26 8.04 -2.09
N PHE A 45 -5.00 7.88 -1.00
CA PHE A 45 -4.79 6.77 -0.07
C PHE A 45 -6.09 6.01 0.15
N ALA A 46 -6.05 4.71 -0.09
CA ALA A 46 -7.13 3.79 0.24
C ALA A 46 -6.67 2.97 1.45
N THR A 47 -7.16 3.33 2.64
CA THR A 47 -6.74 2.68 3.90
C THR A 47 -7.96 2.28 4.70
N HIS A 48 -7.83 1.33 5.62
CA HIS A 48 -8.90 0.97 6.56
C HIS A 48 -9.15 2.02 7.66
N LYS A 49 -8.59 3.23 7.53
CA LYS A 49 -8.70 4.38 8.45
C LYS A 49 -7.98 4.24 9.79
N ASP A 50 -7.10 3.27 9.91
CA ASP A 50 -6.50 2.96 11.22
C ASP A 50 -5.43 3.97 11.67
N ASP A 51 -4.85 4.83 10.80
CA ASP A 51 -3.80 5.80 11.19
C ASP A 51 -3.60 6.99 10.20
N SER A 52 -4.60 7.85 10.03
CA SER A 52 -4.57 8.94 9.01
C SER A 52 -3.93 10.27 9.44
N ASP A 53 -3.43 10.41 10.68
CA ASP A 53 -3.09 11.72 11.25
C ASP A 53 -1.71 12.31 10.87
N CYS A 54 -0.92 11.64 10.02
CA CYS A 54 0.53 11.92 9.96
C CYS A 54 1.02 12.75 8.77
N ILE A 55 0.16 13.26 7.89
CA ILE A 55 0.63 13.86 6.63
C ILE A 55 -0.13 15.16 6.27
N ASN A 56 0.61 16.26 6.10
CA ASN A 56 0.12 17.54 5.56
C ASN A 56 -0.12 17.51 4.04
N ILE A 57 -0.65 16.41 3.51
CA ILE A 57 -1.07 16.29 2.12
C ILE A 57 -2.59 16.19 2.12
N LYS A 58 -3.23 16.71 1.08
CA LYS A 58 -4.65 16.49 0.84
C LYS A 58 -4.88 15.01 0.57
N ILE A 59 -5.17 14.26 1.62
CA ILE A 59 -5.58 12.87 1.56
C ILE A 59 -7.02 12.85 1.06
N TYR A 60 -7.25 12.15 -0.05
CA TYR A 60 -8.59 11.71 -0.43
C TYR A 60 -8.63 10.21 -0.27
N GLU A 61 -9.66 9.76 0.46
CA GLU A 61 -9.86 8.38 0.84
C GLU A 61 -11.12 7.85 0.15
N PRO A 62 -10.96 7.05 -0.92
CA PRO A 62 -12.11 6.56 -1.65
C PRO A 62 -12.74 5.37 -0.95
N SER A 63 -14.07 5.28 -1.01
CA SER A 63 -14.79 4.06 -0.66
C SER A 63 -14.40 2.90 -1.58
N ILE A 64 -14.73 1.67 -1.17
CA ILE A 64 -14.49 0.47 -1.96
C ILE A 64 -15.14 0.53 -3.36
N ILE A 65 -16.28 1.21 -3.46
CA ILE A 65 -17.02 1.38 -4.72
C ILE A 65 -16.29 2.40 -5.60
N GLU A 66 -15.89 3.54 -5.03
CA GLU A 66 -15.10 4.56 -5.74
C GLU A 66 -13.77 3.99 -6.23
N MET A 67 -13.11 3.14 -5.43
CA MET A 67 -11.88 2.45 -5.83
C MET A 67 -12.06 1.73 -7.17
N ASN A 68 -13.19 1.04 -7.35
CA ASN A 68 -13.42 0.21 -8.52
C ASN A 68 -14.10 0.96 -9.68
N THR A 69 -14.31 2.27 -9.54
CA THR A 69 -15.01 3.08 -10.56
C THR A 69 -14.25 4.33 -10.97
N ASN A 70 -13.34 4.84 -10.12
CA ASN A 70 -12.74 6.16 -10.28
C ASN A 70 -11.21 6.18 -10.39
N ILE A 71 -10.51 5.04 -10.34
CA ILE A 71 -9.03 5.01 -10.44
C ILE A 71 -8.51 5.77 -11.67
N HIS A 72 -9.10 5.51 -12.83
CA HIS A 72 -8.75 6.21 -14.08
C HIS A 72 -9.04 7.72 -14.03
N HIS A 73 -9.96 8.17 -13.16
CA HIS A 73 -10.20 9.60 -12.95
C HIS A 73 -9.13 10.27 -12.09
N TRP A 74 -8.48 9.51 -11.21
CA TRP A 74 -7.40 10.02 -10.35
C TRP A 74 -6.05 9.99 -11.08
N ILE A 75 -5.80 8.94 -11.86
CA ILE A 75 -4.54 8.71 -12.57
C ILE A 75 -4.64 9.25 -14.01
N LYS A 76 -4.68 10.59 -14.14
CA LYS A 76 -4.83 11.29 -15.45
C LYS A 76 -3.56 11.90 -16.01
N SER A 77 -2.61 12.24 -15.15
CA SER A 77 -1.31 12.81 -15.52
C SER A 77 -0.23 11.73 -15.45
N PRO A 78 0.88 11.82 -16.20
CA PRO A 78 1.98 10.87 -16.07
C PRO A 78 2.69 10.97 -14.71
N HIS A 79 3.58 10.02 -14.45
CA HIS A 79 4.48 9.95 -13.28
C HIS A 79 3.83 9.55 -11.96
N TRP A 80 2.82 8.69 -12.01
CA TRP A 80 2.28 8.08 -10.80
C TRP A 80 3.17 6.94 -10.29
N ILE A 81 3.21 6.82 -8.96
CA ILE A 81 3.67 5.62 -8.25
C ILE A 81 2.42 4.96 -7.68
N LEU A 82 2.15 3.72 -8.09
CA LEU A 82 1.05 2.93 -7.56
C LEU A 82 1.58 1.91 -6.55
N ASN A 83 1.16 2.05 -5.30
CA ASN A 83 1.45 1.08 -4.25
C ASN A 83 0.19 0.25 -3.93
N ILE A 84 0.25 -1.05 -4.17
CA ILE A 84 -0.81 -2.00 -3.84
C ILE A 84 -0.38 -2.77 -2.60
N ASP A 85 -1.03 -2.55 -1.47
CA ASP A 85 -0.94 -3.47 -0.34
C ASP A 85 -2.02 -4.54 -0.49
N ILE A 86 -1.61 -5.82 -0.55
CA ILE A 86 -2.56 -6.92 -0.72
C ILE A 86 -3.44 -7.09 0.52
N ASP A 87 -2.95 -6.69 1.69
CA ASP A 87 -3.72 -6.74 2.92
C ASP A 87 -4.96 -5.83 2.92
N TYR A 88 -5.01 -4.83 2.03
CA TYR A 88 -6.18 -3.98 1.83
C TYR A 88 -7.44 -4.78 1.49
N PHE A 89 -7.31 -5.97 0.89
CA PHE A 89 -8.43 -6.85 0.55
C PHE A 89 -8.91 -7.74 1.71
N PHE A 90 -8.22 -7.66 2.85
CA PHE A 90 -8.48 -8.44 4.05
C PHE A 90 -8.92 -7.53 5.20
N THR A 91 -9.62 -8.13 6.16
CA THR A 91 -10.02 -7.49 7.40
C THR A 91 -10.07 -8.53 8.52
N GLU A 92 -10.21 -8.07 9.75
CA GLU A 92 -10.24 -8.90 10.95
C GLU A 92 -11.66 -8.87 11.55
N ASP A 93 -12.17 -10.04 11.97
CA ASP A 93 -13.41 -10.11 12.75
C ASP A 93 -13.19 -9.72 14.22
N SER A 94 -14.26 -9.65 15.02
CA SER A 94 -14.16 -9.31 16.44
C SER A 94 -13.37 -10.31 17.30
N ASN A 95 -13.01 -11.47 16.75
CA ASN A 95 -12.28 -12.54 17.42
C ASN A 95 -10.82 -12.64 16.96
N GLY A 96 -10.36 -11.76 16.07
CA GLY A 96 -9.00 -11.81 15.54
C GLY A 96 -8.83 -12.66 14.30
N ASN A 97 -9.92 -13.17 13.70
CA ASN A 97 -9.81 -13.99 12.49
C ASN A 97 -9.71 -13.09 11.27
N ILE A 98 -8.63 -13.25 10.50
CA ILE A 98 -8.41 -12.53 9.25
C ILE A 98 -9.13 -13.24 8.11
N TYR A 99 -9.91 -12.49 7.33
CA TYR A 99 -10.60 -12.99 6.15
C TYR A 99 -10.62 -11.97 5.01
N GLN A 100 -10.74 -12.45 3.78
CA GLN A 100 -10.92 -11.58 2.61
C GLN A 100 -12.36 -11.06 2.59
N PHE A 101 -12.55 -9.74 2.69
CA PHE A 101 -13.90 -9.15 2.73
C PHE A 101 -14.41 -8.72 1.34
N VAL A 102 -13.54 -8.72 0.33
CA VAL A 102 -13.90 -8.51 -1.08
C VAL A 102 -13.88 -9.81 -1.88
N SER A 103 -14.46 -9.85 -3.06
CA SER A 103 -14.38 -11.03 -3.93
C SER A 103 -13.18 -10.97 -4.87
N ASP A 104 -12.75 -12.11 -5.40
CA ASP A 104 -11.73 -12.14 -6.46
C ASP A 104 -12.20 -11.38 -7.72
N ALA A 105 -13.51 -11.39 -8.00
CA ALA A 105 -14.11 -10.62 -9.09
C ALA A 105 -13.97 -9.10 -8.88
N TYR A 106 -14.10 -8.64 -7.62
CA TYR A 106 -13.84 -7.24 -7.29
C TYR A 106 -12.37 -6.88 -7.58
N ILE A 107 -11.43 -7.73 -7.15
CA ILE A 107 -9.99 -7.51 -7.37
C ILE A 107 -9.68 -7.50 -8.88
N GLN A 108 -10.28 -8.39 -9.67
CA GLN A 108 -10.10 -8.39 -11.12
C GLN A 108 -10.58 -7.09 -11.78
N GLU A 109 -11.74 -6.55 -11.39
CA GLU A 109 -12.22 -5.28 -11.93
C GLU A 109 -11.32 -4.11 -11.48
N PHE A 110 -10.81 -4.15 -10.25
CA PHE A 110 -9.82 -3.18 -9.77
C PHE A 110 -8.56 -3.20 -10.64
N LEU A 111 -8.04 -4.39 -10.95
CA LEU A 111 -6.86 -4.55 -11.81
C LEU A 111 -7.13 -4.06 -13.24
N LYS A 112 -8.34 -4.28 -13.77
CA LYS A 112 -8.76 -3.76 -15.07
C LYS A 112 -8.83 -2.23 -15.11
N ASN A 113 -9.28 -1.61 -14.03
CA ASN A 113 -9.24 -0.16 -13.92
C ASN A 113 -7.80 0.38 -13.88
N ILE A 114 -6.88 -0.31 -13.19
CA ILE A 114 -5.45 0.05 -13.22
C ILE A 114 -4.87 -0.10 -14.62
N ASP A 115 -5.18 -1.20 -15.31
CA ASP A 115 -4.71 -1.50 -16.67
C ASP A 115 -5.02 -0.36 -17.65
N SER A 116 -6.20 0.27 -17.49
CA SER A 116 -6.64 1.39 -18.31
C SER A 116 -5.84 2.69 -18.14
N CYS A 117 -4.98 2.78 -17.12
CA CYS A 117 -4.14 3.95 -16.84
C CYS A 117 -2.67 3.58 -16.55
N LEU A 118 -2.23 2.38 -16.93
CA LEU A 118 -0.85 1.93 -16.71
C LEU A 118 0.18 2.81 -17.42
N ASP A 119 -0.18 3.44 -18.54
CA ASP A 119 0.67 4.36 -19.30
C ASP A 119 1.01 5.66 -18.54
N HIS A 120 0.27 5.95 -17.47
CA HIS A 120 0.53 7.08 -16.58
C HIS A 120 1.31 6.69 -15.30
N ILE A 121 1.61 5.40 -15.11
CA ILE A 121 2.25 4.86 -13.90
C ILE A 121 3.68 4.47 -14.22
N ASP A 122 4.64 5.13 -13.57
CA ASP A 122 6.07 4.84 -13.75
C ASP A 122 6.50 3.60 -12.96
N VAL A 123 5.87 3.37 -11.80
CA VAL A 123 6.24 2.28 -10.89
C VAL A 123 4.99 1.69 -10.24
N VAL A 124 4.90 0.36 -10.26
CA VAL A 124 3.94 -0.41 -9.45
C VAL A 124 4.71 -1.18 -8.38
N THR A 125 4.37 -0.97 -7.11
CA THR A 125 4.86 -1.77 -5.99
C THR A 125 3.73 -2.62 -5.42
N ILE A 126 4.04 -3.85 -5.03
CA ILE A 126 3.07 -4.77 -4.42
C ILE A 126 3.66 -5.24 -3.08
N ALA A 127 2.99 -4.89 -1.98
CA ALA A 127 3.31 -5.41 -0.66
C ALA A 127 2.49 -6.70 -0.40
N MET A 128 3.16 -7.75 0.06
CA MET A 128 2.55 -9.06 0.28
C MET A 128 1.88 -9.18 1.65
N SER A 129 2.47 -8.58 2.68
CA SER A 129 1.88 -8.45 4.03
C SER A 129 1.18 -9.71 4.59
N PRO A 130 1.80 -10.92 4.55
CA PRO A 130 1.12 -12.19 4.82
C PRO A 130 0.50 -12.30 6.21
N ASN A 131 1.07 -11.62 7.22
CA ASN A 131 0.52 -11.56 8.56
C ASN A 131 -0.85 -10.88 8.62
N PHE A 132 -1.14 -9.98 7.68
CA PHE A 132 -2.40 -9.26 7.56
C PHE A 132 -3.35 -9.89 6.53
N CYS A 133 -2.92 -10.96 5.85
CA CYS A 133 -3.76 -11.74 4.92
C CYS A 133 -4.26 -13.06 5.53
N GLY A 134 -3.98 -13.34 6.81
CA GLY A 134 -4.25 -14.64 7.43
C GLY A 134 -3.29 -15.74 6.96
N GLY A 135 -2.09 -15.36 6.51
CA GLY A 135 -1.02 -16.28 6.13
C GLY A 135 -0.47 -16.08 4.71
N TRP A 136 0.66 -16.74 4.45
CA TRP A 136 1.35 -16.71 3.15
C TRP A 136 0.51 -17.25 2.00
N GLU A 137 -0.34 -18.26 2.25
CA GLU A 137 -1.18 -18.86 1.23
C GLU A 137 -2.14 -17.83 0.62
N ASN A 138 -2.83 -17.07 1.45
CA ASN A 138 -3.77 -16.04 1.03
C ASN A 138 -3.08 -14.88 0.30
N SER A 139 -1.99 -14.37 0.87
CA SER A 139 -1.18 -13.32 0.26
C SER A 139 -0.65 -13.74 -1.13
N TYR A 140 -0.09 -14.95 -1.23
CA TYR A 140 0.44 -15.49 -2.47
C TYR A 140 -0.66 -15.75 -3.51
N ARG A 141 -1.86 -16.18 -3.09
CA ARG A 141 -3.01 -16.34 -3.98
C ARG A 141 -3.40 -15.02 -4.63
N ILE A 142 -3.48 -13.93 -3.86
CA ILE A 142 -3.78 -12.61 -4.44
C ILE A 142 -2.65 -12.12 -5.33
N LEU A 143 -1.39 -12.30 -4.93
CA LEU A 143 -0.27 -11.98 -5.82
C LEU A 143 -0.33 -12.76 -7.14
N LYS A 144 -0.72 -14.04 -7.11
CA LYS A 144 -0.94 -14.84 -8.32
C LYS A 144 -2.10 -14.34 -9.17
N LEU A 145 -3.17 -13.86 -8.55
CA LEU A 145 -4.26 -13.21 -9.27
C LEU A 145 -3.77 -11.95 -10.01
N ILE A 146 -3.00 -11.09 -9.34
CA ILE A 146 -2.44 -9.85 -9.91
C ILE A 146 -1.45 -10.16 -11.04
N THR A 147 -0.46 -11.01 -10.78
CA THR A 147 0.58 -11.37 -11.75
C THR A 147 0.00 -12.08 -12.97
N LYS A 148 -1.01 -12.93 -12.80
CA LYS A 148 -1.73 -13.55 -13.92
C LYS A 148 -2.46 -12.51 -14.77
N TYR A 149 -3.12 -11.54 -14.14
CA TYR A 149 -3.83 -10.47 -14.86
C TYR A 149 -2.87 -9.67 -15.75
N PHE A 150 -1.74 -9.23 -15.19
CA PHE A 150 -0.72 -8.45 -15.93
C PHE A 150 0.26 -9.31 -16.74
N ASN A 151 0.05 -10.62 -16.83
CA ASN A 151 0.94 -11.56 -17.52
C ASN A 151 2.42 -11.45 -17.08
N LEU A 152 2.65 -11.31 -15.77
CA LEU A 152 3.98 -11.20 -15.17
C LEU A 152 4.48 -12.58 -14.71
N ASP A 153 5.70 -12.96 -15.11
CA ASP A 153 6.36 -14.16 -14.57
C ASP A 153 6.90 -13.85 -13.17
N PHE A 154 6.13 -14.21 -12.13
CA PHE A 154 6.56 -14.15 -10.74
C PHE A 154 6.87 -15.53 -10.18
N ARG A 155 8.09 -15.70 -9.68
CA ARG A 155 8.55 -16.91 -9.00
C ARG A 155 9.10 -16.55 -7.63
N LEU A 156 8.43 -17.02 -6.59
CA LEU A 156 9.01 -17.02 -5.24
C LEU A 156 10.09 -18.11 -5.22
N LYS A 157 11.36 -17.74 -5.02
CA LYS A 157 12.35 -18.75 -4.64
C LYS A 157 11.95 -19.27 -3.27
N SER A 158 11.80 -20.58 -3.13
CA SER A 158 11.77 -21.19 -1.81
C SER A 158 13.03 -20.75 -1.07
N LEU A 159 12.86 -20.23 0.14
CA LEU A 159 13.96 -20.12 1.09
C LEU A 159 14.24 -21.56 1.54
N GLU A 160 15.12 -22.25 0.79
CA GLU A 160 15.77 -23.47 1.26
C GLU A 160 16.84 -23.13 2.30
#